data_AF-A0A2V6H9D4-F1
#
_entry.id   AF-A0A2V6H9D4-F1
#
_cell.length_a   1.000
_cell.length_b   1.000
_cell.length_c   1.000
_cell.angle_alpha   90.00
_cell.angle_beta   90.00
_cell.angle_gamma   90.00
#
_symmetry.space_group_name_H-M   'P 1'
#
loop_
_entity.id
_entity.type
_entity.pdbx_description
1 polymer ?
#
loop_
_entity_poly.entity_id
_entity_poly.type
_entity_poly.pdbx_seq_one_letter_code
_entity_poly.pdbx_strand_id
1 'polypeptide(L)' 'LLAINSADDLINPPELGIVEQEIKRVPRGRAIVMPLSEKTRGHGSHTIASLWKDELTKLMKEAEPGH' A
#
# COMPACT_ATOMS: atom_id res chain seq x y z
N LEU A 1 -8.19 7.26 0.97
CA LEU A 1 -7.86 5.97 0.31
C LEU A 1 -6.40 5.67 0.59
N LEU A 2 -6.06 4.43 0.94
CA LEU A 2 -4.68 3.96 1.04
C LEU A 2 -4.45 2.87 -0.01
N ALA A 3 -3.45 3.04 -0.86
CA ALA A 3 -2.98 2.04 -1.80
C ALA A 3 -1.63 1.49 -1.31
N ILE A 4 -1.50 0.17 -1.25
CA ILE A 4 -0.29 -0.52 -0.81
C ILE A 4 0.14 -1.45 -1.94
N ASN A 5 1.37 -1.31 -2.39
CA ASN A 5 2.01 -2.23 -3.34
C ASN A 5 3.28 -2.82 -2.72
N SER A 6 3.86 -3.86 -3.32
CA SER A 6 5.19 -4.38 -2.94
C SER A 6 6.19 -4.17 -4.06
N ALA A 7 7.46 -3.96 -3.70
CA ALA A 7 8.55 -3.70 -4.65
C ALA A 7 8.81 -4.89 -5.61
N ASP A 8 8.31 -6.08 -5.29
CA ASP A 8 8.43 -7.29 -6.10
C ASP A 8 7.16 -7.65 -6.89
N ASP A 9 6.12 -6.80 -6.90
CA ASP A 9 4.90 -7.05 -7.67
C ASP A 9 5.15 -6.89 -9.18
N LEU A 10 5.30 -8.03 -9.87
CA LEU A 10 5.48 -8.06 -11.32
C LEU A 10 4.19 -7.84 -12.12
N ILE A 11 3.01 -7.96 -11.50
CA ILE A 11 1.71 -7.70 -12.16
C ILE A 11 1.40 -6.21 -12.12
N ASN A 12 1.72 -5.54 -11.00
CA ASN A 12 1.64 -4.08 -10.87
C ASN A 12 3.03 -3.49 -10.57
N PRO A 13 3.94 -3.42 -11.55
CA PRO A 13 5.31 -2.97 -11.30
C PRO A 13 5.32 -1.52 -10.78
N PRO A 14 5.83 -1.25 -9.56
CA PRO A 14 5.84 0.09 -8.99
C PRO A 14 6.72 1.06 -9.79
N GLU A 15 7.68 0.55 -10.57
CA GLU A 15 8.55 1.34 -11.44
C GLU A 15 7.78 2.10 -12.54
N LEU A 16 6.56 1.66 -12.86
CA LEU A 16 5.69 2.39 -13.80
C LEU A 16 5.18 3.70 -13.22
N GLY A 17 5.21 3.88 -11.89
CA GLY A 17 4.82 5.12 -11.21
C GLY A 17 3.33 5.48 -11.32
N ILE A 18 2.49 4.57 -11.83
CA ILE A 18 1.06 4.85 -12.11
C ILE A 18 0.32 5.18 -10.82
N VAL A 19 0.50 4.37 -9.76
CA VAL A 19 -0.20 4.55 -8.49
C VAL A 19 0.27 5.85 -7.82
N GLU A 20 1.57 6.11 -7.80
CA GLU A 20 2.19 7.30 -7.22
C GLU A 20 1.73 8.60 -7.90
N GLN A 21 1.51 8.56 -9.22
CA GLN A 21 0.98 9.70 -9.96
C GLN A 21 -0.53 9.88 -9.76
N GLU A 22 -1.30 8.82 -9.93
CA GLU A 22 -2.77 8.92 -9.95
C GLU A 22 -3.36 9.13 -8.55
N ILE A 23 -2.70 8.64 -7.49
CA ILE A 23 -3.18 8.83 -6.11
C ILE A 23 -3.26 10.32 -5.71
N LYS A 24 -2.49 11.20 -6.38
CA LYS A 24 -2.52 12.65 -6.17
C LYS A 24 -3.89 13.27 -6.46
N ARG A 25 -4.70 12.60 -7.29
CA ARG A 25 -6.07 13.03 -7.64
C ARG A 25 -7.09 12.64 -6.57
N VAL A 26 -6.72 11.77 -5.63
CA VAL A 26 -7.61 11.26 -4.58
C VAL A 26 -7.47 12.12 -3.33
N PRO A 27 -8.55 12.77 -2.85
CA PRO A 27 -8.51 13.54 -1.60
C PRO A 27 -8.06 12.68 -0.42
N ARG A 28 -7.01 13.13 0.29
CA ARG A 28 -6.36 12.36 1.38
C ARG A 28 -5.90 10.96 0.93
N GLY A 29 -5.62 10.80 -0.36
CA GLY A 29 -5.04 9.59 -0.93
C GLY A 29 -3.58 9.44 -0.51
N ARG A 30 -3.17 8.21 -0.20
CA ARG A 30 -1.77 7.85 0.05
C ARG A 30 -1.44 6.56 -0.67
N ALA A 31 -0.24 6.49 -1.25
CA ALA A 31 0.31 5.29 -1.85
C ALA A 31 1.62 4.96 -1.14
N ILE A 32 1.84 3.67 -0.87
CA ILE A 32 3.09 3.16 -0.31
C ILE A 32 3.55 1.94 -1.11
N VAL A 33 4.87 1.83 -1.27
CA VAL A 33 5.52 0.64 -1.82
C VAL A 33 6.30 -0.02 -0.70
N MET A 34 5.90 -1.21 -0.30
CA MET A 34 6.62 -2.00 0.69
C MET A 34 7.94 -2.48 0.09
N PRO A 35 9.07 -2.36 0.80
CA PRO A 35 10.35 -2.83 0.30
C PRO A 35 10.35 -4.35 0.11
N LEU A 36 11.16 -4.82 -0.84
CA LEU A 36 11.42 -6.24 -1.04
C LEU A 36 11.94 -6.85 0.27
N SER A 37 11.45 -8.04 0.61
CA SER A 37 11.96 -8.81 1.75
C SER A 37 11.79 -10.30 1.50
N GLU A 38 12.39 -11.14 2.35
CA GLU A 38 12.19 -12.60 2.30
C GLU A 38 10.73 -13.04 2.51
N LYS A 39 9.88 -12.13 3.03
CA LYS A 39 8.47 -12.39 3.31
C LYS A 39 7.55 -12.01 2.16
N THR A 40 7.98 -11.15 1.23
CA THR A 40 7.17 -10.78 0.07
C THR A 40 7.10 -11.95 -0.92
N ARG A 41 6.02 -12.00 -1.72
CA ARG A 41 5.71 -13.08 -2.67
C ARG A 41 5.24 -12.50 -4.01
N GLY A 42 5.93 -11.49 -4.50
CA GLY A 42 5.51 -10.70 -5.66
C GLY A 42 4.09 -10.19 -5.49
N HIS A 43 3.27 -10.30 -6.55
CA HIS A 43 1.86 -9.93 -6.48
C HIS A 43 1.13 -10.61 -5.30
N GLY A 44 1.44 -11.88 -5.01
CA GLY A 44 0.81 -12.63 -3.92
C GLY A 44 0.97 -12.00 -2.52
N SER A 45 1.89 -11.05 -2.34
CA SER A 45 2.06 -10.27 -1.11
C SER A 45 0.76 -9.61 -0.63
N HIS A 46 -0.17 -9.26 -1.54
CA HIS A 46 -1.45 -8.65 -1.18
C HIS A 46 -2.32 -9.58 -0.29
N THR A 47 -2.12 -10.90 -0.36
CA THR A 47 -2.85 -11.89 0.45
C THR A 47 -2.28 -12.08 1.86
N ILE A 48 -1.06 -11.59 2.12
CA ILE A 48 -0.33 -11.83 3.37
C ILE A 48 -0.54 -10.63 4.30
N ALA A 49 -1.62 -10.68 5.09
CA ALA A 49 -2.04 -9.56 5.94
C ALA A 49 -0.94 -9.03 6.88
N SER A 50 -0.05 -9.89 7.37
CA SER A 50 1.05 -9.49 8.25
C SER A 50 2.04 -8.52 7.61
N LEU A 51 2.08 -8.41 6.28
CA LEU A 51 2.93 -7.44 5.56
C LEU A 51 2.39 -6.01 5.65
N TRP A 52 1.06 -5.83 5.68
CA TRP A 52 0.44 -4.51 5.54
C TRP A 52 -0.48 -4.10 6.70
N LYS A 53 -0.74 -4.99 7.66
CA LYS A 53 -1.67 -4.77 8.78
C LYS A 53 -1.39 -3.51 9.60
N ASP A 54 -0.14 -3.09 9.71
CA ASP A 54 0.24 -1.94 10.54
C ASP A 54 -0.22 -0.63 9.88
N GLU A 55 -0.17 -0.57 8.55
CA GLU A 55 -0.68 0.55 7.77
C GLU A 55 -2.21 0.61 7.75
N LEU A 56 -2.88 -0.56 7.74
CA LEU A 56 -4.33 -0.60 7.99
C LEU A 56 -4.65 -0.07 9.39
N THR A 57 -3.92 -0.51 10.42
CA THR A 57 -4.15 -0.05 11.80
C THR A 57 -4.00 1.47 11.90
N LYS A 58 -2.99 2.04 11.26
CA LYS A 58 -2.77 3.49 11.18
C LYS A 58 -3.92 4.19 10.47
N LEU A 59 -4.36 3.67 9.33
CA LEU A 59 -5.51 4.21 8.59
C LEU A 59 -6.79 4.23 9.45
N MET A 60 -7.04 3.16 10.20
CA MET A 60 -8.22 3.07 11.07
C MET A 60 -8.20 4.13 12.17
N LYS A 61 -7.04 4.31 12.83
CA LYS A 61 -6.86 5.37 13.85
C LYS A 61 -7.06 6.78 13.28
N GLU A 62 -6.61 7.03 12.06
CA GLU A 62 -6.83 8.31 11.37
C GLU A 62 -8.30 8.53 10.95
N ALA A 63 -9.07 7.45 10.81
CA ALA A 63 -10.47 7.47 10.41
C ALA A 63 -11.44 7.55 11.60
N GLU A 64 -10.96 7.34 12.83
CA GLU A 64 -11.75 7.54 14.03
C GLU A 64 -12.25 9.00 14.08
N PRO A 65 -13.56 9.23 14.27
CA PRO A 65 -14.07 10.58 14.51
C PRO A 65 -13.35 11.17 15.71
N GLY A 66 -12.88 12.42 15.60
CA GLY A 66 -12.37 13.15 16.75
C GLY A 66 -13.43 13.15 17.86
N HIS A 67 -13.06 12.69 19.04
CA HIS A 67 -13.89 12.78 20.24
C HIS A 67 -14.24 14.24 20.56
#